data_AF-A0A087LZE5-F1
#
_entry.id   AF-A0A087LZE5-F1
#
_cell.length_a   1.000
_cell.length_b   1.000
_cell.length_c   1.000
_cell.angle_alpha   90.00
_cell.angle_beta   90.00
_cell.angle_gamma   90.00
#
_symmetry.space_group_name_H-M   'P 1'
#
loop_
_entity.id
_entity.type
_entity.pdbx_description
1 polymer ?
#
loop_
_entity_poly.entity_id
_entity_poly.type
_entity_poly.pdbx_seq_one_letter_code
_entity_poly.pdbx_strand_id
1 'polypeptide(L)' 'MLKTQNPTEVLFRVADETGGILLPGSGFGVLHPSGRASLANLQEYQYAAIGKSLRKLAEEYYEDFKKSGGK' A
#
# COMPACT_ATOMS: atom_id res chain seq x y z
N MET A 1 9.13 -17.07 7.89
CA MET A 1 8.54 -17.18 6.54
C MET A 1 7.75 -15.92 6.28
N LEU A 2 8.33 -14.94 5.59
CA LEU A 2 7.60 -13.78 5.09
C LEU A 2 6.60 -14.32 4.07
N LYS A 3 5.35 -14.56 4.50
CA LYS A 3 4.25 -14.80 3.59
C LYS A 3 4.15 -13.54 2.74
N THR A 4 4.52 -13.67 1.47
CA THR A 4 4.43 -12.63 0.46
C THR A 4 3.00 -12.11 0.46
N GLN A 5 2.79 -10.97 1.13
CA GLN A 5 1.48 -10.36 1.26
C GLN A 5 0.94 -10.11 -0.14
N ASN A 6 -0.34 -10.44 -0.35
CA ASN A 6 -0.93 -10.40 -1.68
C ASN A 6 -0.78 -8.96 -2.19
N PRO A 7 -0.17 -8.72 -3.37
CA PRO A 7 0.09 -7.38 -3.87
C PRO A 7 -1.19 -6.54 -4.03
N THR A 8 -2.36 -7.19 -4.11
CA THR A 8 -3.66 -6.54 -4.15
C THR A 8 -4.16 -6.12 -2.76
N GLU A 9 -3.71 -6.73 -1.68
CA GLU A 9 -4.13 -6.41 -0.30
C GLU A 9 -3.73 -4.99 0.10
N VAL A 10 -2.53 -4.56 -0.31
CA VAL A 10 -2.06 -3.18 -0.09
C VAL A 10 -2.96 -2.18 -0.83
N LEU A 11 -3.40 -2.50 -2.05
CA LEU A 11 -4.31 -1.64 -2.82
C LEU A 11 -5.69 -1.56 -2.18
N PHE A 12 -6.21 -2.67 -1.66
CA PHE A 12 -7.50 -2.69 -0.96
C PHE A 12 -7.46 -1.91 0.36
N ARG A 13 -6.41 -2.06 1.17
CA ARG A 13 -6.26 -1.28 2.41
C ARG A 13 -6.20 0.22 2.15
N VAL A 14 -5.42 0.64 1.15
CA VAL A 14 -5.31 2.07 0.81
C VAL A 14 -6.64 2.59 0.24
N ALA A 15 -7.34 1.81 -0.57
CA ALA A 15 -8.65 2.19 -1.09
C ALA A 15 -9.72 2.30 0.01
N ASP A 16 -9.70 1.38 0.99
CA ASP A 16 -10.61 1.38 2.15
C ASP A 16 -10.37 2.60 3.05
N GLU A 17 -9.11 2.95 3.31
CA GLU A 17 -8.77 4.08 4.19
C GLU A 17 -8.94 5.47 3.51
N THR A 18 -8.94 5.55 2.17
CA THR A 18 -8.90 6.84 1.44
C THR A 18 -10.11 7.10 0.56
N GLY A 19 -10.97 6.10 0.32
CA GLY A 19 -12.15 6.17 -0.54
C GLY A 19 -11.82 6.32 -2.04
N GLY A 20 -10.53 6.30 -2.42
CA GLY A 20 -10.07 6.40 -3.81
C GLY A 20 -9.57 5.06 -4.33
N ILE A 21 -10.06 4.65 -5.51
CA ILE A 21 -9.61 3.41 -6.17
C ILE A 21 -8.25 3.66 -6.82
N LEU A 22 -7.19 3.00 -6.33
CA LEU A 22 -5.89 2.97 -6.98
C LEU A 22 -5.84 1.90 -8.07
N LEU A 23 -5.29 2.24 -9.24
CA LEU A 23 -5.11 1.29 -10.31
C LEU A 23 -3.88 0.41 -10.02
N PRO A 24 -3.94 -0.92 -10.23
CA PRO A 24 -2.75 -1.76 -10.15
C PRO A 24 -1.63 -1.26 -11.08
N GLY A 25 -0.40 -1.22 -10.57
CA GLY A 25 0.77 -0.69 -11.31
C GLY A 25 1.25 -1.54 -12.49
N SER A 26 0.74 -2.78 -12.57
CA SER A 26 0.94 -3.79 -13.60
C SER A 26 -0.31 -4.70 -13.60
N GLY A 27 -0.53 -5.49 -14.66
CA GLY A 27 -1.64 -6.45 -14.72
C GLY A 27 -1.66 -7.46 -13.56
N PHE A 28 -2.68 -8.33 -13.51
CA PHE A 28 -2.81 -9.37 -12.50
C PHE A 28 -1.57 -10.30 -12.47
N GLY A 29 -0.98 -10.53 -11.29
CA GLY A 29 0.04 -11.59 -11.09
C GLY A 29 1.51 -11.15 -10.88
N VAL A 30 1.80 -9.87 -10.70
CA VAL A 30 3.18 -9.43 -10.40
C VAL A 30 3.55 -9.60 -8.92
N LEU A 31 4.76 -10.11 -8.66
CA LEU A 31 5.36 -10.27 -7.32
C LEU A 31 5.67 -8.93 -6.62
N HIS A 32 5.54 -7.80 -7.32
CA HIS A 32 5.81 -6.49 -6.76
C HIS A 32 4.49 -5.76 -6.44
N PRO A 33 4.16 -5.52 -5.15
CA PRO A 33 3.03 -4.68 -4.79
C PRO A 33 3.26 -3.26 -5.35
N SER A 34 2.40 -2.81 -6.26
CA SER A 34 2.48 -1.49 -6.87
C SER A 34 1.11 -0.98 -7.26
N GLY A 35 0.90 0.33 -7.09
CA GLY A 35 -0.33 1.03 -7.45
C GLY A 35 -0.03 2.35 -8.15
N ARG A 36 -0.98 2.82 -8.94
CA ARG A 36 -0.95 4.12 -9.62
C ARG A 36 -2.13 4.95 -9.13
N ALA A 37 -1.82 6.14 -8.62
CA ALA A 37 -2.80 7.19 -8.35
C ALA A 37 -2.77 8.18 -9.51
N SER A 38 -3.94 8.65 -9.95
CA SER A 38 -3.98 9.83 -10.81
C SER A 38 -3.72 11.07 -9.94
N LEU A 39 -2.92 12.01 -10.44
CA LEU A 39 -2.60 13.28 -9.79
C LEU A 39 -3.54 14.43 -10.19
N ALA A 40 -4.51 14.15 -11.06
CA ALA A 40 -5.40 15.16 -11.64
C ALA A 40 -6.84 15.09 -11.11
N ASN A 41 -7.16 14.09 -10.29
CA ASN A 41 -8.55 13.74 -9.96
C ASN A 41 -8.86 13.69 -8.45
N LEU A 42 -7.90 14.01 -7.58
CA LEU A 42 -8.12 14.09 -6.14
C LEU A 42 -7.66 15.45 -5.61
N GLN A 43 -8.18 15.80 -4.44
CA GLN A 43 -7.76 16.97 -3.69
C GLN A 43 -6.50 16.67 -2.85
N GLU A 44 -5.74 17.70 -2.50
CA GLU A 44 -4.47 17.57 -1.76
C GLU A 44 -4.58 16.75 -0.48
N TYR A 45 -5.67 16.93 0.29
CA TYR A 45 -5.88 16.18 1.53
C TYR A 45 -6.04 14.67 1.30
N GLN A 46 -6.55 14.26 0.13
CA GLN A 46 -6.72 12.85 -0.22
C GLN A 46 -5.37 12.21 -0.56
N TYR A 47 -4.49 12.93 -1.27
CA TYR A 47 -3.11 12.48 -1.47
C TYR A 47 -2.35 12.36 -0.16
N ALA A 48 -2.54 13.31 0.76
CA ALA A 48 -1.97 13.24 2.10
C ALA A 48 -2.47 12.02 2.89
N ALA A 49 -3.76 11.68 2.76
CA ALA A 49 -4.33 10.48 3.38
C ALA A 49 -3.72 9.18 2.79
N ILE A 50 -3.59 9.09 1.47
CA ILE A 50 -2.92 7.96 0.79
C ILE A 50 -1.48 7.80 1.30
N GLY A 51 -0.72 8.89 1.39
CA GLY A 51 0.66 8.86 1.89
C GLY A 51 0.76 8.41 3.35
N LYS A 52 -0.16 8.86 4.22
CA LYS A 52 -0.21 8.44 5.63
C LYS A 52 -0.54 6.96 5.78
N SER A 53 -1.50 6.46 5.03
CA SER A 53 -1.88 5.03 4.99
C SER A 53 -0.70 4.15 4.59
N LEU A 54 -0.01 4.51 3.49
CA LEU A 54 1.16 3.78 3.02
C LEU A 54 2.31 3.79 4.03
N ARG A 55 2.55 4.93 4.71
CA ARG A 55 3.56 5.02 5.77
C ARG A 55 3.27 4.06 6.92
N LYS A 56 2.02 4.07 7.42
CA LYS A 56 1.59 3.19 8.52
C LYS A 56 1.77 1.71 8.15
N LEU A 57 1.38 1.34 6.94
CA LEU A 57 1.54 -0.04 6.45
C LEU A 57 3.02 -0.46 6.35
N ALA A 58 3.90 0.46 5.93
CA ALA A 58 5.34 0.22 5.93
C ALA A 58 5.91 0.08 7.35
N GLU A 59 5.42 0.87 8.32
CA GLU A 59 5.79 0.76 9.73
C GLU A 59 5.34 -0.58 10.33
N GLU A 60 4.11 -1.03 10.05
CA GLU A 60 3.60 -2.34 10.48
C GLU A 60 4.51 -3.48 9.98
N TYR A 61 4.88 -3.47 8.70
CA TYR A 61 5.82 -4.46 8.14
C TYR A 61 7.21 -4.37 8.75
N TYR A 62 7.68 -3.16 9.06
CA TYR A 62 8.98 -2.98 9.70
C TYR A 62 8.98 -3.49 11.13
N GLU A 63 7.91 -3.26 11.90
CA GLU A 63 7.75 -3.82 13.24
C GLU A 63 7.65 -5.35 13.23
N ASP A 64 6.93 -5.92 12.26
CA ASP A 64 6.87 -7.38 12.09
C ASP A 64 8.25 -7.96 11.71
N PHE A 65 9.01 -7.26 10.87
CA PHE A 65 10.40 -7.63 10.55
C PHE A 65 11.29 -7.64 11.80
N LYS A 66 11.25 -6.58 12.62
CA LYS A 66 12.00 -6.52 13.88
C LYS A 66 11.63 -7.67 14.83
N LYS A 67 10.33 -7.94 15.00
CA LYS A 67 9.84 -9.05 15.84
C LYS A 67 10.28 -10.42 15.33
N SER A 68 10.44 -10.57 14.01
CA SER A 68 10.88 -11.81 13.38
C SER A 68 12.40 -12.08 13.49
N GLY A 69 13.15 -11.21 14.19
CA GLY A 69 14.58 -11.39 14.42
C GLY A 69 15.49 -10.81 13.32
N GLY A 70 14.95 -9.95 12.46
CA GLY A 70 15.74 -9.21 11.48
C GLY A 70 16.65 -8.19 12.17
N LYS A 71 17.96 -8.41 12.07
CA LYS A 71 18.98 -7.37 12.31
C LYS A 71 19.04 -6.42 11.11
#